data_AF-A0A4Q2ABY8-F1
#
_entry.id   AF-A0A4Q2ABY8-F1
#
_cell.length_a   1.000
_cell.length_b   1.000
_cell.length_c   1.000
_cell.angle_alpha   90.00
_cell.angle_beta   90.00
_cell.angle_gamma   90.00
#
_symmetry.space_group_name_H-M   'P 1'
#
loop_
_entity.id
_entity.type
_entity.pdbx_description
1 polymer ?
#
loop_
_entity_poly.entity_id
_entity_poly.type
_entity_poly.pdbx_seq_one_letter_code
_entity_poly.pdbx_strand_id
1 'polypeptide(L)'
;MRFFFSERFDFDALDGFHLLQDHVGTHYSKPWNDHNYIVTFRVYRVSNGIRQSFGSVKVLVKDFQDTSKYFLQGTKDGGSYNITSLLKPTNVVSLASDIDYYQRLHKALGKTEANRYLQRICDASYNHDRFSDYSTWPGFSSSLFRNGSAAQAILDMGRQIALGRHEREKTFSITLNDLPDTFDPLTFNFSNDDNDRLLGVSNINLLIGKNGVGKSHILRHIVDLVAGVQPISESWPYFYKAVVTGYSPFENFDTKKALLNRLRARDATQDSPASEPDDSDGRAQLDINEYAYIGFKNDENEFSLSWPKSHSARSILKILQYDRKNLWWTNESRFVTLFDTLKLSIDFDTLELTKHDGTRITLARDDDPARKEIDTLETTIDVEQGFSFVKGERILELSSGQRMYSYMLPCLAAEVEDESLLIIDEPELYLHPTMEVNLINMLKHLLVATKSYAIIATHSSVMAREIKRDAVTILRREHGRTRAYSPNFETFGESIDKIIGEAFDEYHVRKPYEKTLDRAIENYGSIEQALDAIAPQVGNEALAYVAAKFARDTGIDIEVRE
;
A
#
# COMPACT_ATOMS: atom_id res chain seq x y z
N MET A 1 34.56 -12.26 8.45
CA MET A 1 33.14 -12.63 8.32
C MET A 1 33.03 -14.09 7.96
N ARG A 2 32.41 -14.90 8.81
CA ARG A 2 32.21 -16.34 8.58
C ARG A 2 30.76 -16.60 8.19
N PHE A 3 30.55 -17.56 7.31
CA PHE A 3 29.25 -18.06 6.90
C PHE A 3 29.13 -19.53 7.29
N PHE A 4 27.97 -19.88 7.82
CA PHE A 4 27.64 -21.21 8.28
C PHE A 4 26.33 -21.66 7.62
N PHE A 5 26.25 -22.94 7.30
CA PHE A 5 25.00 -23.64 7.06
C PHE A 5 24.61 -24.36 8.34
N SER A 6 23.41 -24.08 8.86
CA SER A 6 22.92 -24.66 10.11
C SER A 6 21.66 -25.47 9.84
N GLU A 7 21.66 -26.73 10.25
CA GLU A 7 20.52 -27.64 10.05
C GLU A 7 19.44 -27.48 11.13
N ARG A 8 19.75 -26.79 12.23
CA ARG A 8 18.91 -26.61 13.42
C ARG A 8 19.06 -25.21 13.98
N PHE A 9 18.14 -24.81 14.86
CA PHE A 9 18.16 -23.53 15.59
C PHE A 9 18.98 -23.58 16.89
N ASP A 10 20.18 -24.15 16.85
CA ASP A 10 21.08 -24.33 18.00
C ASP A 10 22.49 -23.73 17.76
N PHE A 11 22.54 -22.65 16.97
CA PHE A 11 23.79 -22.06 16.47
C PHE A 11 24.23 -20.79 17.20
N ASP A 12 23.58 -20.41 18.30
CA ASP A 12 23.83 -19.14 19.01
C ASP A 12 25.24 -19.04 19.64
N ALA A 13 25.97 -20.16 19.72
CA ALA A 13 27.35 -20.21 20.20
C ALA A 13 28.41 -19.85 19.13
N LEU A 14 28.03 -19.75 17.85
CA LEU A 14 28.95 -19.53 16.74
C LEU A 14 28.77 -18.12 16.18
N ASP A 15 29.74 -17.24 16.39
CA ASP A 15 29.70 -15.90 15.80
C ASP A 15 29.89 -15.94 14.27
N GLY A 16 28.91 -15.43 13.54
CA GLY A 16 28.90 -15.40 12.08
C GLY A 16 27.50 -15.22 11.49
N PHE A 17 27.40 -15.46 10.19
CA PHE A 17 26.13 -15.49 9.47
C PHE A 17 25.72 -16.94 9.25
N HIS A 18 24.48 -17.26 9.58
CA HIS A 18 23.91 -18.60 9.56
C HIS A 18 22.80 -18.65 8.51
N LEU A 19 22.96 -19.54 7.54
CA LEU A 19 21.97 -19.87 6.54
C LEU A 19 21.26 -21.14 6.99
N LEU A 20 19.95 -21.06 7.13
CA LEU A 20 19.09 -22.19 7.45
C LEU A 20 18.12 -22.40 6.31
N GLN A 21 17.85 -23.65 5.93
CA GLN A 21 16.74 -23.90 5.01
C GLN A 21 15.46 -23.28 5.58
N ASP A 22 14.67 -22.69 4.70
CA ASP A 22 13.44 -21.94 4.97
C ASP A 22 12.46 -22.64 5.95
N HIS A 23 12.38 -23.97 5.91
CA HIS A 23 11.49 -24.75 6.79
C HIS A 23 12.01 -24.96 8.22
N VAL A 24 13.33 -24.88 8.48
CA VAL A 24 13.93 -25.28 9.77
C VAL A 24 13.32 -24.48 10.93
N GLY A 25 12.82 -25.10 12.00
CA GLY A 25 12.13 -24.39 13.10
C GLY A 25 10.97 -23.47 12.66
N THR A 26 10.27 -23.88 11.62
CA THR A 26 8.90 -23.45 11.31
C THR A 26 7.96 -24.65 11.50
N HIS A 27 6.67 -24.48 11.23
CA HIS A 27 5.71 -25.58 11.20
C HIS A 27 5.79 -26.44 9.93
N TYR A 28 6.58 -26.03 8.93
CA TYR A 28 6.75 -26.77 7.67
C TYR A 28 7.78 -27.89 7.82
N SER A 29 7.47 -29.06 7.27
CA SER A 29 8.30 -30.26 7.36
C SER A 29 9.32 -30.42 6.23
N LYS A 30 9.19 -29.65 5.16
CA LYS A 30 10.05 -29.72 3.97
C LYS A 30 10.44 -28.33 3.48
N PRO A 31 11.64 -28.18 2.90
CA PRO A 31 12.06 -26.91 2.32
C PRO A 31 11.22 -26.57 1.08
N TRP A 32 11.10 -25.28 0.80
CA TRP A 32 10.47 -24.78 -0.42
C TRP A 32 11.23 -25.28 -1.66
N ASN A 33 10.46 -25.78 -2.63
CA ASN A 33 10.96 -26.33 -3.87
C ASN A 33 10.39 -25.51 -5.05
N ASP A 34 11.25 -24.72 -5.70
CA ASP A 34 10.95 -23.97 -6.91
C ASP A 34 11.35 -24.79 -8.14
N HIS A 35 10.42 -25.50 -8.77
CA HIS A 35 10.68 -26.25 -10.01
C HIS A 35 11.87 -27.23 -9.92
N ASN A 36 11.91 -28.02 -8.87
CA ASN A 36 13.01 -28.93 -8.49
C ASN A 36 14.25 -28.25 -7.91
N TYR A 37 14.21 -26.94 -7.63
CA TYR A 37 15.31 -26.23 -6.97
C TYR A 37 14.98 -25.89 -5.51
N ILE A 38 15.84 -26.35 -4.60
CA ILE A 38 15.80 -26.05 -3.17
C ILE A 38 16.96 -25.10 -2.85
N VAL A 39 16.66 -23.80 -2.92
CA VAL A 39 17.69 -22.74 -2.86
C VAL A 39 17.37 -21.63 -1.85
N THR A 40 16.23 -21.68 -1.15
CA THR A 40 15.81 -20.62 -0.24
C THR A 40 16.35 -20.85 1.18
N PHE A 41 17.02 -19.84 1.73
CA PHE A 41 17.60 -19.87 3.07
C PHE A 41 17.19 -18.64 3.87
N ARG A 42 16.88 -18.81 5.14
CA ARG A 42 16.80 -17.70 6.12
C ARG A 42 18.19 -17.38 6.63
N VAL A 43 18.47 -16.09 6.76
CA VAL A 43 19.77 -15.58 7.19
C VAL A 43 19.66 -15.00 8.59
N TYR A 44 20.51 -15.47 9.49
CA TYR A 44 20.71 -14.89 10.81
C TYR A 44 22.15 -14.44 11.00
N ARG A 45 22.38 -13.40 11.78
CA ARG A 45 23.69 -13.05 12.29
C ARG A 45 23.72 -13.34 13.79
N VAL A 46 24.77 -14.01 14.24
CA VAL A 46 25.11 -14.13 15.66
C VAL A 46 26.34 -13.28 15.91
N SER A 47 26.25 -12.39 16.90
CA SER A 47 27.36 -11.55 17.35
C SER A 47 27.27 -11.39 18.86
N ASN A 48 28.29 -11.82 19.60
CA ASN A 48 28.31 -11.79 21.06
C ASN A 48 27.09 -12.51 21.69
N GLY A 49 26.66 -13.62 21.08
CA GLY A 49 25.49 -14.40 21.52
C GLY A 49 24.13 -13.73 21.22
N ILE A 50 24.10 -12.55 20.60
CA ILE A 50 22.87 -11.89 20.16
C ILE A 50 22.57 -12.30 18.71
N ARG A 51 21.36 -12.82 18.49
CA ARG A 51 20.87 -13.23 17.17
C ARG A 51 20.02 -12.13 16.52
N GLN A 52 20.29 -11.85 15.25
CA GLN A 52 19.54 -10.90 14.41
C GLN A 52 19.10 -11.59 13.12
N SER A 53 17.85 -11.43 12.71
CA SER A 53 17.32 -11.99 11.45
C SER A 53 17.42 -10.97 10.32
N PHE A 54 17.90 -11.39 9.14
CA PHE A 54 18.04 -10.53 7.96
C PHE A 54 16.96 -10.76 6.92
N GLY A 55 16.16 -11.83 7.07
CA GLY A 55 15.19 -12.26 6.06
C GLY A 55 15.67 -13.47 5.29
N SER A 56 15.17 -13.63 4.07
CA SER A 56 15.46 -14.78 3.22
C SER A 56 16.33 -14.41 2.02
N VAL A 57 17.18 -15.34 1.61
CA VAL A 57 18.04 -15.25 0.43
C VAL A 57 17.91 -16.53 -0.38
N LYS A 58 17.80 -16.41 -1.70
CA LYS A 58 17.96 -17.54 -2.61
C LYS A 58 19.43 -17.68 -2.94
N VAL A 59 20.00 -18.87 -2.77
CA VAL A 59 21.40 -19.18 -3.11
C VAL A 59 21.41 -20.30 -4.13
N LEU A 60 21.73 -19.95 -5.38
CA LEU A 60 21.88 -20.91 -6.47
C LEU A 60 23.34 -21.31 -6.58
N VAL A 61 23.59 -22.62 -6.64
CA VAL A 61 24.91 -23.19 -6.86
C VAL A 61 24.91 -23.90 -8.21
N LYS A 62 25.88 -23.56 -9.05
CA LYS A 62 26.04 -24.17 -10.38
C LYS A 62 26.12 -25.69 -10.25
N ASP A 63 25.32 -26.39 -11.05
CA ASP A 63 25.20 -27.86 -11.10
C ASP A 63 24.55 -28.52 -9.87
N PHE A 64 23.93 -27.74 -8.96
CA PHE A 64 23.16 -28.27 -7.83
C PHE A 64 21.71 -27.81 -7.86
N GLN A 65 20.79 -28.78 -7.85
CA GLN A 65 19.35 -28.51 -7.64
C GLN A 65 19.02 -28.22 -6.17
N ASP A 66 19.80 -28.77 -5.23
CA ASP A 66 19.61 -28.56 -3.80
C ASP A 66 20.89 -28.01 -3.19
N THR A 67 20.88 -26.72 -2.87
CA THR A 67 22.05 -25.99 -2.36
C THR A 67 22.48 -26.51 -0.99
N SER A 68 21.57 -27.09 -0.20
CA SER A 68 21.94 -27.66 1.10
C SER A 68 22.94 -28.80 0.96
N LYS A 69 22.82 -29.62 -0.08
CA LYS A 69 23.76 -30.72 -0.38
C LYS A 69 25.16 -30.21 -0.72
N TYR A 70 25.25 -29.04 -1.35
CA TYR A 70 26.54 -28.38 -1.58
C TYR A 70 27.13 -27.86 -0.27
N PHE A 71 26.31 -27.21 0.57
CA PHE A 71 26.75 -26.66 1.85
C PHE A 71 27.20 -27.70 2.88
N LEU A 72 26.67 -28.93 2.82
CA LEU A 72 27.15 -30.05 3.65
C LEU A 72 28.61 -30.45 3.38
N GLN A 73 29.22 -29.99 2.28
CA GLN A 73 30.65 -30.16 1.99
C GLN A 73 31.54 -29.19 2.80
N GLY A 74 30.93 -28.29 3.58
CA GLY A 74 31.63 -27.36 4.46
C GLY A 74 32.33 -28.05 5.62
N THR A 75 33.19 -27.31 6.32
CA THR A 75 33.88 -27.86 7.50
C THR A 75 32.94 -27.84 8.70
N LYS A 76 32.64 -29.01 9.27
CA LYS A 76 31.76 -29.11 10.45
C LYS A 76 32.35 -28.36 11.65
N ASP A 77 31.53 -27.53 12.30
CA ASP A 77 31.84 -26.72 13.47
C ASP A 77 30.61 -26.73 14.40
N GLY A 78 30.66 -27.53 15.46
CA GLY A 78 29.50 -27.81 16.31
C GLY A 78 28.33 -28.43 15.55
N GLY A 79 27.13 -27.84 15.70
CA GLY A 79 25.90 -28.21 14.99
C GLY A 79 25.75 -27.60 13.58
N SER A 80 26.80 -26.94 13.07
CA SER A 80 26.76 -26.21 11.79
C SER A 80 27.95 -26.59 10.89
N TYR A 81 27.90 -26.17 9.63
CA TYR A 81 28.99 -26.35 8.65
C TYR A 81 29.50 -24.97 8.25
N ASN A 82 30.79 -24.71 8.42
CA ASN A 82 31.42 -23.51 7.89
C ASN A 82 31.52 -23.61 6.36
N ILE A 83 30.75 -22.76 5.68
CA ILE A 83 30.63 -22.70 4.22
C ILE A 83 31.39 -21.53 3.61
N THR A 84 32.13 -20.77 4.41
CA THR A 84 32.81 -19.53 3.96
C THR A 84 33.71 -19.76 2.73
N SER A 85 34.39 -20.90 2.66
CA SER A 85 35.27 -21.25 1.54
C SER A 85 34.53 -21.77 0.31
N LEU A 86 33.26 -22.15 0.45
CA LEU A 86 32.41 -22.66 -0.64
C LEU A 86 31.72 -21.53 -1.42
N LEU A 87 31.51 -20.37 -0.79
CA LEU A 87 30.89 -19.21 -1.39
C LEU A 87 31.87 -18.50 -2.34
N LYS A 88 31.94 -18.98 -3.58
CA LYS A 88 32.76 -18.40 -4.64
C LYS A 88 31.87 -17.95 -5.80
N PRO A 89 32.05 -16.72 -6.33
CA PRO A 89 31.19 -16.20 -7.40
C PRO A 89 31.31 -17.00 -8.71
N THR A 90 32.32 -17.87 -8.83
CA THR A 90 32.51 -18.78 -9.97
C THR A 90 31.43 -19.86 -10.08
N ASN A 91 30.76 -20.19 -8.98
CA ASN A 91 29.79 -21.28 -8.92
C ASN A 91 28.63 -21.02 -7.96
N VAL A 92 28.58 -19.86 -7.31
CA VAL A 92 27.52 -19.46 -6.39
C VAL A 92 27.04 -18.07 -6.78
N VAL A 93 25.72 -17.90 -6.81
CA VAL A 93 25.07 -16.59 -6.87
C VAL A 93 23.94 -16.56 -5.84
N SER A 94 23.80 -15.45 -5.14
CA SER A 94 22.69 -15.23 -4.21
C SER A 94 21.89 -14.00 -4.58
N LEU A 95 20.61 -13.98 -4.23
CA LEU A 95 19.75 -12.80 -4.35
C LEU A 95 18.77 -12.82 -3.19
N ALA A 96 18.59 -11.68 -2.51
CA ALA A 96 17.63 -11.61 -1.43
C ALA A 96 16.20 -11.82 -1.96
N SER A 97 15.31 -12.33 -1.11
CA SER A 97 13.90 -12.50 -1.45
C SER A 97 13.09 -11.21 -1.33
N ASP A 98 13.62 -10.21 -0.61
CA ASP A 98 12.98 -8.92 -0.36
C ASP A 98 14.03 -7.80 -0.34
N ILE A 99 13.60 -6.57 -0.61
CA ILE A 99 14.49 -5.39 -0.66
C ILE A 99 14.94 -4.94 0.74
N ASP A 100 14.11 -5.16 1.76
CA ASP A 100 14.38 -4.82 3.17
C ASP A 100 15.59 -5.57 3.72
N TYR A 101 15.91 -6.74 3.17
CA TYR A 101 17.15 -7.47 3.46
C TYR A 101 18.38 -6.56 3.36
N TYR A 102 18.46 -5.73 2.31
CA TYR A 102 19.58 -4.81 2.11
C TYR A 102 19.54 -3.63 3.07
N GLN A 103 18.35 -3.14 3.43
CA GLN A 103 18.20 -2.11 4.46
C GLN A 103 18.65 -2.62 5.83
N ARG A 104 18.26 -3.85 6.20
CA ARG A 104 18.69 -4.55 7.42
C ARG A 104 20.21 -4.75 7.45
N LEU A 105 20.82 -5.11 6.32
CA LEU A 105 22.28 -5.15 6.17
C LEU A 105 22.94 -3.81 6.47
N HIS A 106 22.43 -2.74 5.85
CA HIS A 106 22.97 -1.40 6.07
C HIS A 106 22.89 -0.99 7.54
N LYS A 107 21.71 -1.17 8.17
CA LYS A 107 21.48 -0.81 9.58
C LYS A 107 22.35 -1.61 10.54
N ALA A 108 22.48 -2.92 10.33
CA ALA A 108 23.19 -3.79 11.26
C ALA A 108 24.72 -3.80 11.12
N LEU A 109 25.23 -3.51 9.91
CA LEU A 109 26.65 -3.63 9.58
C LEU A 109 27.31 -2.29 9.22
N GLY A 110 26.53 -1.32 8.75
CA GLY A 110 27.05 -0.12 8.11
C GLY A 110 27.62 -0.42 6.72
N LYS A 111 27.89 0.65 5.96
CA LYS A 111 28.27 0.60 4.54
C LYS A 111 29.43 -0.36 4.22
N THR A 112 30.54 -0.27 4.95
CA THR A 112 31.76 -1.03 4.64
C THR A 112 31.55 -2.53 4.83
N GLU A 113 30.93 -2.91 5.95
CA GLU A 113 30.70 -4.31 6.29
C GLU A 113 29.55 -4.93 5.50
N ALA A 114 28.51 -4.14 5.17
CA ALA A 114 27.46 -4.56 4.24
C ALA A 114 28.03 -4.86 2.84
N ASN A 115 28.92 -4.00 2.30
CA ASN A 115 29.59 -4.29 1.02
C ASN A 115 30.38 -5.59 1.07
N ARG A 116 31.11 -5.82 2.18
CA ARG A 116 31.90 -7.04 2.40
C ARG A 116 31.02 -8.28 2.54
N TYR A 117 29.85 -8.13 3.15
CA TYR A 117 28.84 -9.18 3.24
C TYR A 117 28.35 -9.59 1.85
N LEU A 118 27.88 -8.63 1.04
CA LEU A 118 27.37 -8.89 -0.30
C LEU A 118 28.42 -9.56 -1.19
N GLN A 119 29.67 -9.10 -1.11
CA GLN A 119 30.79 -9.73 -1.80
C GLN A 119 30.95 -11.21 -1.40
N ARG A 120 30.92 -11.51 -0.10
CA ARG A 120 31.21 -12.86 0.42
C ARG A 120 30.07 -13.85 0.27
N ILE A 121 28.82 -13.40 0.31
CA ILE A 121 27.67 -14.28 0.03
C ILE A 121 27.45 -14.52 -1.47
N CYS A 122 28.24 -13.86 -2.32
CA CYS A 122 28.11 -13.90 -3.79
C CYS A 122 26.80 -13.28 -4.27
N ASP A 123 26.39 -12.15 -3.67
CA ASP A 123 25.16 -11.47 -4.02
C ASP A 123 25.20 -10.96 -5.47
N ALA A 124 24.10 -11.16 -6.20
CA ALA A 124 23.98 -10.83 -7.61
C ALA A 124 24.04 -9.31 -7.82
N SER A 125 23.47 -8.51 -6.90
CA SER A 125 23.53 -7.04 -6.96
C SER A 125 24.96 -6.51 -6.76
N TYR A 126 25.83 -7.28 -6.11
CA TYR A 126 27.26 -6.99 -6.03
C TYR A 126 28.02 -7.47 -7.27
N ASN A 127 27.69 -8.68 -7.76
CA ASN A 127 28.35 -9.31 -8.89
C ASN A 127 27.63 -9.00 -10.22
N HIS A 128 27.09 -7.80 -10.38
CA HIS A 128 26.31 -7.42 -11.56
C HIS A 128 27.08 -7.64 -12.88
N ASP A 129 28.40 -7.41 -12.89
CA ASP A 129 29.29 -7.64 -14.03
C ASP A 129 29.32 -9.11 -14.52
N ARG A 130 28.84 -10.04 -13.71
CA ARG A 130 28.76 -11.48 -14.02
C ARG A 130 27.37 -11.94 -14.44
N PHE A 131 26.40 -11.02 -14.59
CA PHE A 131 25.03 -11.37 -14.92
C PHE A 131 24.93 -12.27 -16.16
N SER A 132 25.69 -11.98 -17.22
CA SER A 132 25.73 -12.80 -18.44
C SER A 132 26.22 -14.23 -18.23
N ASP A 133 26.93 -14.54 -17.13
CA ASP A 133 27.35 -15.90 -16.78
C ASP A 133 26.27 -16.59 -15.95
N TYR A 134 25.94 -16.08 -14.76
CA TYR A 134 25.04 -16.79 -13.86
C TYR A 134 23.58 -16.80 -14.32
N SER A 135 23.17 -15.88 -15.19
CA SER A 135 21.82 -15.91 -15.81
C SER A 135 21.61 -17.15 -16.69
N THR A 136 22.69 -17.78 -17.17
CA THR A 136 22.64 -18.99 -17.99
C THR A 136 22.57 -20.27 -17.17
N TRP A 137 22.74 -20.19 -15.84
CA TRP A 137 22.79 -21.38 -15.00
C TRP A 137 21.39 -22.00 -14.83
N PRO A 138 21.28 -23.34 -14.88
CA PRO A 138 20.03 -24.02 -14.57
C PRO A 138 19.50 -23.60 -13.18
N GLY A 139 18.21 -23.27 -13.10
CA GLY A 139 17.59 -22.77 -11.86
C GLY A 139 17.59 -21.26 -11.70
N PHE A 140 18.30 -20.50 -12.55
CA PHE A 140 18.29 -19.03 -12.46
C PHE A 140 16.90 -18.48 -12.73
N SER A 141 16.35 -18.67 -13.93
CA SER A 141 15.02 -18.15 -14.29
C SER A 141 13.88 -18.83 -13.51
N SER A 142 13.96 -20.15 -13.31
CA SER A 142 12.89 -20.93 -12.67
C SER A 142 12.83 -20.80 -11.15
N SER A 143 13.89 -20.33 -10.49
CA SER A 143 13.95 -20.16 -9.03
C SER A 143 14.51 -18.81 -8.59
N LEU A 144 15.79 -18.50 -8.85
CA LEU A 144 16.43 -17.28 -8.32
C LEU A 144 15.73 -16.00 -8.80
N PHE A 145 15.38 -15.98 -10.08
CA PHE A 145 14.76 -14.87 -10.82
C PHE A 145 13.30 -15.13 -11.18
N ARG A 146 12.66 -16.09 -10.48
CA ARG A 146 11.26 -16.49 -10.72
C ARG A 146 10.32 -15.28 -10.68
N ASN A 147 10.57 -14.32 -9.79
CA ASN A 147 9.80 -13.09 -9.70
C ASN A 147 10.38 -11.99 -10.61
N GLY A 148 10.69 -12.30 -11.87
CA GLY A 148 11.15 -11.40 -12.95
C GLY A 148 11.43 -9.94 -12.58
N SER A 149 10.41 -9.08 -12.62
CA SER A 149 10.54 -7.64 -12.36
C SER A 149 10.99 -7.32 -10.92
N ALA A 150 10.48 -8.03 -9.93
CA ALA A 150 10.91 -7.92 -8.53
C ALA A 150 12.38 -8.29 -8.35
N ALA A 151 12.78 -9.43 -8.91
CA ALA A 151 14.14 -9.92 -8.83
C ALA A 151 15.09 -8.98 -9.57
N GLN A 152 14.64 -8.39 -10.69
CA GLN A 152 15.37 -7.35 -11.42
C GLN A 152 15.54 -6.09 -10.58
N ALA A 153 14.49 -5.57 -9.95
CA ALA A 153 14.59 -4.42 -9.07
C ALA A 153 15.55 -4.66 -7.88
N ILE A 154 15.51 -5.85 -7.29
CA ILE A 154 16.44 -6.25 -6.22
C ILE A 154 17.87 -6.36 -6.75
N LEU A 155 18.08 -6.93 -7.93
CA LEU A 155 19.38 -7.03 -8.58
C LEU A 155 19.99 -5.64 -8.83
N ASP A 156 19.18 -4.70 -9.32
CA ASP A 156 19.62 -3.36 -9.69
C ASP A 156 19.91 -2.48 -8.46
N MET A 157 19.06 -2.57 -7.42
CA MET A 157 19.10 -1.64 -6.28
C MET A 157 19.73 -2.21 -5.01
N GLY A 158 19.78 -3.54 -4.84
CA GLY A 158 20.14 -4.19 -3.58
C GLY A 158 21.47 -3.70 -2.99
N ARG A 159 22.53 -3.67 -3.80
CA ARG A 159 23.84 -3.15 -3.37
C ARG A 159 23.77 -1.67 -3.01
N GLN A 160 23.09 -0.83 -3.78
CA GLN A 160 23.02 0.61 -3.48
C GLN A 160 22.33 0.86 -2.14
N ILE A 161 21.24 0.14 -1.87
CA ILE A 161 20.50 0.19 -0.61
C ILE A 161 21.39 -0.26 0.56
N ALA A 162 22.08 -1.39 0.43
CA ALA A 162 23.01 -1.87 1.47
C ALA A 162 24.15 -0.89 1.77
N LEU A 163 24.55 -0.08 0.78
CA LEU A 163 25.58 0.95 0.93
C LEU A 163 25.05 2.29 1.46
N GLY A 164 23.73 2.43 1.64
CA GLY A 164 23.08 3.68 2.03
C GLY A 164 23.16 4.75 0.94
N ARG A 165 23.25 4.35 -0.34
CA ARG A 165 23.35 5.24 -1.51
C ARG A 165 22.03 5.41 -2.26
N HIS A 166 20.95 4.88 -1.72
CA HIS A 166 19.64 4.89 -2.37
C HIS A 166 18.96 6.24 -2.20
N GLU A 167 19.24 7.16 -3.11
CA GLU A 167 18.39 8.31 -3.39
C GLU A 167 17.50 7.93 -4.57
N ARG A 168 16.23 7.58 -4.30
CA ARG A 168 15.26 7.40 -5.38
C ARG A 168 14.88 8.73 -5.99
N GLU A 169 14.31 8.66 -7.19
CA GLU A 169 13.57 9.77 -7.79
C GLU A 169 12.55 10.26 -6.77
N LYS A 170 12.86 11.40 -6.16
CA LYS A 170 11.97 12.04 -5.20
C LYS A 170 10.74 12.60 -5.89
N THR A 171 10.80 12.79 -7.20
CA THR A 171 9.73 13.39 -7.98
C THR A 171 9.61 12.63 -9.29
N PHE A 172 8.39 12.21 -9.63
CA PHE A 172 8.06 11.60 -10.92
C PHE A 172 6.59 11.85 -11.26
N SER A 173 6.21 11.55 -12.50
CA SER A 173 4.84 11.65 -12.96
C SER A 173 4.39 10.36 -13.62
N ILE A 174 3.12 9.99 -13.43
CA ILE A 174 2.45 8.94 -14.18
C ILE A 174 1.49 9.61 -15.16
N THR A 175 1.68 9.40 -16.46
CA THR A 175 0.75 9.89 -17.50
C THR A 175 -0.04 8.73 -18.10
N LEU A 176 -1.35 8.91 -18.18
CA LEU A 176 -2.31 8.02 -18.81
C LEU A 176 -2.68 8.56 -20.18
N ASN A 177 -1.96 8.12 -21.21
CA ASN A 177 -2.24 8.47 -22.60
C ASN A 177 -3.15 7.45 -23.31
N ASP A 178 -3.24 6.23 -22.79
CA ASP A 178 -3.96 5.10 -23.42
C ASP A 178 -5.39 4.92 -22.88
N LEU A 179 -5.97 5.97 -22.28
CA LEU A 179 -7.37 5.96 -21.92
C LEU A 179 -8.25 5.94 -23.20
N PRO A 180 -9.48 5.38 -23.15
CA PRO A 180 -10.37 5.40 -24.31
C PRO A 180 -10.58 6.84 -24.83
N ASP A 181 -10.78 7.04 -26.13
CA ASP A 181 -10.98 8.36 -26.78
C ASP A 181 -12.06 9.26 -26.13
N THR A 182 -12.92 8.66 -25.31
CA THR A 182 -13.90 9.35 -24.49
C THR A 182 -13.32 10.02 -23.25
N PHE A 183 -12.04 9.89 -22.95
CA PHE A 183 -11.33 10.51 -21.84
C PHE A 183 -10.22 11.41 -22.38
N ASP A 184 -9.98 12.53 -21.70
CA ASP A 184 -8.75 13.29 -21.89
C ASP A 184 -7.58 12.58 -21.19
N PRO A 185 -6.33 12.77 -21.64
CA PRO A 185 -5.16 12.27 -20.92
C PRO A 185 -5.09 12.84 -19.50
N LEU A 186 -4.58 12.05 -18.56
CA LEU A 186 -4.36 12.48 -17.18
C LEU A 186 -2.91 12.29 -16.78
N THR A 187 -2.39 13.23 -15.98
CA THR A 187 -1.09 13.10 -15.34
C THR A 187 -1.24 13.19 -13.83
N PHE A 188 -0.62 12.26 -13.10
CA PHE A 188 -0.48 12.27 -11.65
C PHE A 188 0.95 12.61 -11.29
N ASN A 189 1.15 13.63 -10.46
CA ASN A 189 2.48 14.11 -10.09
C ASN A 189 2.78 13.72 -8.64
N PHE A 190 3.91 13.07 -8.41
CA PHE A 190 4.33 12.64 -7.09
C PHE A 190 5.61 13.37 -6.69
N SER A 191 5.68 13.86 -5.45
CA SER A 191 6.89 14.46 -4.88
C SER A 191 7.04 14.11 -3.40
N ASN A 192 8.14 13.42 -3.10
CA ASN A 192 8.61 13.03 -1.77
C ASN A 192 9.79 13.90 -1.30
N ASP A 193 10.10 15.01 -1.98
CA ASP A 193 11.16 15.92 -1.53
C ASP A 193 10.60 16.98 -0.57
N ASP A 194 10.91 16.82 0.72
CA ASP A 194 10.59 17.81 1.75
C ASP A 194 11.19 19.20 1.48
N ASN A 195 12.26 19.28 0.67
CA ASN A 195 12.88 20.56 0.31
C ASN A 195 12.14 21.30 -0.81
N ASP A 196 11.30 20.59 -1.57
CA ASP A 196 10.65 21.13 -2.76
C ASP A 196 9.37 21.91 -2.38
N ARG A 197 8.88 21.76 -1.13
CA ARG A 197 7.62 22.36 -0.69
C ARG A 197 7.65 22.84 0.76
N LEU A 198 7.36 24.12 0.96
CA LEU A 198 7.24 24.75 2.28
C LEU A 198 6.08 24.20 3.14
N LEU A 199 5.10 23.52 2.51
CA LEU A 199 3.87 23.02 3.14
C LEU A 199 3.64 21.51 2.85
N GLY A 200 4.66 20.67 3.02
CA GLY A 200 4.54 19.22 2.98
C GLY A 200 4.56 18.57 1.59
N VAL A 201 4.72 17.24 1.60
CA VAL A 201 4.90 16.33 0.46
C VAL A 201 3.61 16.04 -0.33
N SER A 202 3.74 15.65 -1.60
CA SER A 202 2.63 15.32 -2.51
C SER A 202 2.64 13.87 -2.95
N ASN A 203 2.66 12.96 -1.99
CA ASN A 203 2.60 11.51 -2.24
C ASN A 203 1.17 11.05 -2.55
N ILE A 204 0.17 11.94 -2.43
CA ILE A 204 -1.24 11.66 -2.62
C ILE A 204 -1.73 12.52 -3.78
N ASN A 205 -2.26 11.88 -4.83
CA ASN A 205 -3.05 12.53 -5.86
C ASN A 205 -4.53 12.23 -5.64
N LEU A 206 -5.39 13.23 -5.84
CA LEU A 206 -6.82 13.16 -5.67
C LEU A 206 -7.55 13.35 -7.00
N LEU A 207 -8.46 12.43 -7.31
CA LEU A 207 -9.36 12.49 -8.45
C LEU A 207 -10.78 12.76 -7.93
N ILE A 208 -11.26 13.99 -8.10
CA ILE A 208 -12.57 14.43 -7.59
C ILE A 208 -13.55 14.70 -8.73
N GLY A 209 -14.83 14.42 -8.52
CA GLY A 209 -15.89 14.76 -9.46
C GLY A 209 -17.18 14.01 -9.22
N LYS A 210 -18.24 14.37 -9.96
CA LYS A 210 -19.58 13.75 -9.84
C LYS A 210 -19.56 12.23 -10.05
N ASN A 211 -20.62 11.56 -9.63
CA ASN A 211 -20.81 10.13 -9.93
C ASN A 211 -20.95 9.92 -11.44
N GLY A 212 -20.37 8.84 -11.96
CA GLY A 212 -20.44 8.48 -13.39
C GLY A 212 -19.45 9.20 -14.32
N VAL A 213 -18.56 10.05 -13.80
CA VAL A 213 -17.50 10.69 -14.61
C VAL A 213 -16.34 9.76 -14.96
N GLY A 214 -16.27 8.57 -14.35
CA GLY A 214 -15.28 7.53 -14.69
C GLY A 214 -14.10 7.38 -13.72
N LYS A 215 -14.19 7.93 -12.49
CA LYS A 215 -13.13 7.84 -11.47
C LYS A 215 -12.65 6.40 -11.22
N SER A 216 -13.55 5.49 -10.85
CA SER A 216 -13.23 4.08 -10.61
C SER A 216 -12.75 3.34 -11.86
N HIS A 217 -13.11 3.81 -13.06
CA HIS A 217 -12.61 3.26 -14.32
C HIS A 217 -11.13 3.61 -14.53
N ILE A 218 -10.76 4.87 -14.28
CA ILE A 218 -9.36 5.31 -14.32
C ILE A 218 -8.53 4.56 -13.28
N LEU A 219 -9.02 4.44 -12.05
CA LEU A 219 -8.31 3.66 -11.01
C LEU A 219 -8.08 2.20 -11.43
N ARG A 220 -9.10 1.54 -11.98
CA ARG A 220 -8.97 0.16 -12.50
C ARG A 220 -7.96 0.07 -13.64
N HIS A 221 -7.95 1.05 -14.54
CA HIS A 221 -6.98 1.08 -15.64
C HIS A 221 -5.54 1.20 -15.12
N ILE A 222 -5.29 2.02 -14.09
CA ILE A 222 -3.98 2.10 -13.44
C ILE A 222 -3.60 0.75 -12.81
N VAL A 223 -4.54 0.07 -12.14
CA VAL A 223 -4.32 -1.28 -11.61
C VAL A 223 -3.92 -2.25 -12.72
N ASP A 224 -4.67 -2.27 -13.83
CA ASP A 224 -4.40 -3.15 -14.97
C ASP A 224 -3.02 -2.88 -15.61
N LEU A 225 -2.60 -1.61 -15.68
CA LEU A 225 -1.27 -1.22 -16.18
C LEU A 225 -0.15 -1.67 -15.23
N VAL A 226 -0.26 -1.34 -13.95
CA VAL A 226 0.78 -1.66 -12.94
C VAL A 226 0.88 -3.16 -12.71
N ALA A 227 -0.25 -3.87 -12.71
CA ALA A 227 -0.27 -5.34 -12.60
C ALA A 227 0.28 -6.04 -13.85
N GLY A 228 0.47 -5.32 -14.96
CA GLY A 228 0.92 -5.88 -16.22
C GLY A 228 -0.18 -6.62 -16.97
N VAL A 229 -1.47 -6.33 -16.74
CA VAL A 229 -2.60 -6.85 -17.55
C VAL A 229 -2.61 -6.15 -18.90
N GLN A 230 -2.35 -4.83 -18.89
CA GLN A 230 -2.18 -4.01 -20.08
C GLN A 230 -0.73 -3.51 -20.13
N PRO A 231 -0.13 -3.41 -21.34
CA PRO A 231 1.22 -2.90 -21.46
C PRO A 231 1.26 -1.41 -21.11
N ILE A 232 2.32 -0.98 -20.43
CA ILE A 232 2.60 0.44 -20.19
C ILE A 232 3.36 0.98 -21.40
N SER A 233 2.81 2.01 -22.04
CA SER A 233 3.44 2.69 -23.20
C SER A 233 4.59 3.62 -22.79
N GLU A 234 4.62 4.06 -21.54
CA GLU A 234 5.62 4.95 -20.95
C GLU A 234 6.49 4.27 -19.88
N SER A 235 7.64 4.86 -19.56
CA SER A 235 8.50 4.39 -18.47
C SER A 235 7.97 4.89 -17.12
N TRP A 236 7.12 4.11 -16.47
CA TRP A 236 6.72 4.37 -15.08
C TRP A 236 7.81 3.89 -14.11
N PRO A 237 7.93 4.49 -12.91
CA PRO A 237 8.75 3.90 -11.88
C PRO A 237 8.18 2.54 -11.44
N TYR A 238 9.07 1.67 -10.99
CA TYR A 238 8.67 0.39 -10.43
C TYR A 238 7.96 0.56 -9.09
N PHE A 239 6.76 0.01 -8.98
CA PHE A 239 6.04 -0.14 -7.71
C PHE A 239 6.25 -1.54 -7.17
N TYR A 240 6.69 -1.67 -5.92
CA TYR A 240 6.91 -2.98 -5.32
C TYR A 240 5.58 -3.73 -5.14
N LYS A 241 4.54 -3.00 -4.71
CA LYS A 241 3.22 -3.56 -4.40
C LYS A 241 2.12 -2.60 -4.80
N ALA A 242 1.01 -3.13 -5.29
CA ALA A 242 -0.23 -2.36 -5.45
C ALA A 242 -1.22 -2.75 -4.35
N VAL A 243 -1.76 -1.75 -3.66
CA VAL A 243 -2.78 -1.93 -2.62
C VAL A 243 -4.05 -1.22 -3.07
N VAL A 244 -5.07 -2.00 -3.43
CA VAL A 244 -6.33 -1.48 -3.95
C VAL A 244 -7.39 -1.57 -2.86
N THR A 245 -8.07 -0.45 -2.58
CA THR A 245 -9.13 -0.36 -1.59
C THR A 245 -10.43 0.09 -2.24
N GLY A 246 -11.51 -0.66 -2.02
CA GLY A 246 -12.85 -0.31 -2.50
C GLY A 246 -13.94 -0.94 -1.64
N TYR A 247 -14.76 -0.11 -1.02
CA TYR A 247 -15.87 -0.55 -0.14
C TYR A 247 -17.26 -0.30 -0.73
N SER A 248 -17.37 0.23 -1.94
CA SER A 248 -18.65 0.22 -2.63
C SER A 248 -19.04 -1.22 -2.96
N PRO A 249 -20.28 -1.70 -2.70
CA PRO A 249 -20.71 -3.03 -3.14
C PRO A 249 -20.81 -3.16 -4.67
N PHE A 250 -20.66 -2.05 -5.40
CA PHE A 250 -20.74 -2.00 -6.87
C PHE A 250 -19.36 -1.81 -7.53
N GLU A 251 -18.27 -1.85 -6.77
CA GLU A 251 -16.92 -1.81 -7.31
C GLU A 251 -16.58 -3.10 -8.09
N ASN A 252 -15.67 -2.98 -9.06
CA ASN A 252 -15.25 -4.09 -9.92
C ASN A 252 -13.73 -4.23 -10.03
N PHE A 253 -13.01 -3.98 -8.94
CA PHE A 253 -11.61 -4.36 -8.78
C PHE A 253 -11.51 -5.87 -8.56
N ASP A 254 -10.44 -6.46 -9.08
CA ASP A 254 -10.16 -7.87 -8.92
C ASP A 254 -9.46 -8.13 -7.60
N THR A 255 -9.72 -9.29 -6.97
CA THR A 255 -8.78 -9.83 -5.98
C THR A 255 -7.54 -10.39 -6.68
N LYS A 256 -6.47 -10.65 -5.91
CA LYS A 256 -5.21 -11.19 -6.45
C LYS A 256 -5.44 -12.41 -7.35
N LYS A 257 -6.30 -13.34 -6.91
CA LYS A 257 -6.63 -14.55 -7.67
C LYS A 257 -7.33 -14.24 -8.99
N ALA A 258 -8.32 -13.34 -8.97
CA ALA A 258 -9.04 -12.93 -10.18
C ALA A 258 -8.12 -12.19 -11.17
N LEU A 259 -7.25 -11.32 -10.66
CA LEU A 259 -6.27 -10.58 -11.46
C LEU A 259 -5.28 -11.53 -12.16
N LEU A 260 -4.73 -12.50 -11.43
CA LEU A 260 -3.87 -13.55 -11.98
C LEU A 260 -4.59 -14.39 -13.04
N ASN A 261 -5.87 -14.71 -12.84
CA ASN A 261 -6.65 -15.44 -13.84
C ASN A 261 -6.87 -14.61 -15.12
N ARG A 262 -7.09 -13.29 -15.01
CA ARG A 262 -7.16 -12.40 -16.18
C ARG A 262 -5.84 -12.34 -16.94
N LEU A 263 -4.70 -12.30 -16.23
CA LEU A 263 -3.37 -12.38 -16.86
C LEU A 263 -3.19 -13.69 -17.62
N ARG A 264 -3.52 -14.84 -17.01
CA ARG A 264 -3.46 -16.16 -17.68
C ARG A 264 -4.30 -16.19 -18.95
N ALA A 265 -5.52 -15.65 -18.89
CA ALA A 265 -6.42 -15.62 -20.03
C ALA A 265 -5.84 -14.76 -21.17
N ARG A 266 -5.22 -13.62 -20.86
CA ARG A 266 -4.53 -12.79 -21.85
C ARG A 266 -3.38 -13.55 -22.51
N ASP A 267 -2.50 -14.15 -21.71
CA ASP A 267 -1.33 -14.87 -22.23
C ASP A 267 -1.77 -16.05 -23.12
N ALA A 268 -2.82 -16.77 -22.72
CA ALA A 268 -3.41 -17.86 -23.52
C ALA A 268 -4.05 -17.40 -24.84
N THR A 269 -4.43 -16.13 -24.98
CA THR A 269 -4.97 -15.59 -26.24
C THR A 269 -3.89 -15.12 -27.21
N GLN A 270 -2.66 -14.89 -26.75
CA GLN A 270 -1.54 -14.50 -27.61
C GLN A 270 -0.81 -15.70 -28.22
N ASP A 271 -0.97 -16.91 -27.66
CA ASP A 271 -0.49 -18.18 -28.21
C ASP A 271 -1.62 -19.07 -28.76
N SER A 272 -1.47 -19.65 -29.94
CA SER A 272 -2.32 -20.74 -30.48
C SER A 272 -1.45 -21.73 -31.26
N PRO A 273 -1.75 -23.04 -31.34
CA PRO A 273 -2.85 -23.81 -30.78
C PRO A 273 -2.43 -24.80 -29.66
N ALA A 274 -3.45 -25.31 -28.97
CA ALA A 274 -3.46 -26.39 -27.97
C ALA A 274 -2.33 -27.43 -28.10
N SER A 275 -1.29 -27.28 -27.28
CA SER A 275 -0.61 -28.42 -26.68
C SER A 275 -1.38 -28.80 -25.41
N GLU A 276 -1.57 -30.11 -25.19
CA GLU A 276 -2.14 -30.65 -23.95
C GLU A 276 -1.46 -30.04 -22.71
N PRO A 277 -2.18 -29.90 -21.58
CA PRO A 277 -1.63 -29.34 -20.36
C PRO A 277 -0.55 -30.27 -19.83
N ASP A 278 0.69 -30.02 -20.24
CA ASP A 278 1.85 -30.53 -19.53
C ASP A 278 1.88 -29.79 -18.19
N ASP A 279 1.99 -30.53 -17.10
CA ASP A 279 1.82 -30.11 -15.69
C ASP A 279 2.97 -29.19 -15.20
N SER A 280 3.61 -28.45 -16.12
CA SER A 280 4.74 -27.55 -15.91
C SER A 280 4.36 -26.07 -16.11
N ASP A 281 3.45 -25.61 -15.23
CA ASP A 281 3.51 -24.33 -14.51
C ASP A 281 3.91 -23.05 -15.30
N GLY A 282 3.21 -22.74 -16.39
CA GLY A 282 3.10 -21.36 -16.90
C GLY A 282 2.23 -20.50 -15.98
N ARG A 283 2.69 -20.20 -14.76
CA ARG A 283 1.94 -19.33 -13.83
C ARG A 283 2.04 -17.90 -14.34
N ALA A 284 0.94 -17.33 -14.83
CA ALA A 284 0.90 -15.90 -15.10
C ALA A 284 1.40 -15.11 -13.89
N GLN A 285 2.20 -14.09 -14.20
CA GLN A 285 2.96 -13.33 -13.24
C GLN A 285 2.59 -11.86 -13.36
N LEU A 286 2.48 -11.20 -12.21
CA LEU A 286 2.26 -9.76 -12.15
C LEU A 286 3.56 -9.03 -12.45
N ASP A 287 3.46 -7.85 -13.05
CA ASP A 287 4.62 -6.95 -13.22
C ASP A 287 5.07 -6.31 -11.90
N ILE A 288 4.31 -6.49 -10.82
CA ILE A 288 4.62 -6.12 -9.42
C ILE A 288 4.90 -7.35 -8.55
N ASN A 289 5.61 -7.19 -7.42
CA ASN A 289 5.85 -8.31 -6.50
C ASN A 289 4.55 -8.85 -5.91
N GLU A 290 3.66 -7.94 -5.52
CA GLU A 290 2.54 -8.26 -4.66
C GLU A 290 1.34 -7.37 -4.96
N TYR A 291 0.14 -7.90 -4.77
CA TYR A 291 -1.11 -7.20 -4.98
C TYR A 291 -2.06 -7.52 -3.83
N ALA A 292 -2.56 -6.48 -3.17
CA ALA A 292 -3.54 -6.62 -2.10
C ALA A 292 -4.84 -5.91 -2.48
N TYR A 293 -5.95 -6.62 -2.39
CA TYR A 293 -7.29 -6.04 -2.47
C TYR A 293 -7.87 -5.93 -1.04
N ILE A 294 -8.44 -4.77 -0.73
CA ILE A 294 -9.08 -4.45 0.54
C ILE A 294 -10.51 -3.98 0.25
N GLY A 295 -11.51 -4.76 0.66
CA GLY A 295 -12.90 -4.45 0.37
C GLY A 295 -13.82 -5.57 0.82
N PHE A 296 -14.93 -5.75 0.11
CA PHE A 296 -15.95 -6.75 0.43
C PHE A 296 -15.76 -8.10 -0.25
N LYS A 297 -14.79 -8.27 -1.15
CA LYS A 297 -14.52 -9.55 -1.81
C LYS A 297 -13.51 -10.40 -1.03
N ASN A 298 -13.81 -11.69 -0.86
CA ASN A 298 -12.89 -12.68 -0.31
C ASN A 298 -11.79 -13.07 -1.32
N ASP A 299 -10.85 -13.93 -0.92
CA ASP A 299 -9.75 -14.36 -1.79
C ASP A 299 -10.22 -15.07 -3.08
N GLU A 300 -11.45 -15.60 -3.09
CA GLU A 300 -12.11 -16.24 -4.23
C GLU A 300 -12.85 -15.24 -5.13
N ASN A 301 -12.70 -13.93 -4.88
CA ASN A 301 -13.36 -12.84 -5.58
C ASN A 301 -14.88 -12.78 -5.35
N GLU A 302 -15.38 -13.41 -4.29
CA GLU A 302 -16.80 -13.45 -3.93
C GLU A 302 -17.14 -12.37 -2.91
N PHE A 303 -18.26 -11.66 -3.14
CA PHE A 303 -18.73 -10.63 -2.22
C PHE A 303 -19.22 -11.20 -0.88
N SER A 304 -18.75 -10.63 0.23
CA SER A 304 -19.12 -11.00 1.59
C SER A 304 -19.08 -9.80 2.55
N LEU A 305 -20.20 -9.55 3.22
CA LEU A 305 -20.32 -8.49 4.23
C LEU A 305 -19.50 -8.75 5.50
N SER A 306 -19.19 -10.01 5.81
CA SER A 306 -18.37 -10.37 6.99
C SER A 306 -16.88 -10.35 6.71
N TRP A 307 -16.47 -10.37 5.44
CA TRP A 307 -15.05 -10.42 5.06
C TRP A 307 -14.22 -9.27 5.62
N PRO A 308 -14.63 -7.99 5.55
CA PRO A 308 -13.85 -6.89 6.16
C PRO A 308 -13.58 -7.09 7.65
N LYS A 309 -14.53 -7.69 8.38
CA LYS A 309 -14.40 -7.96 9.81
C LYS A 309 -13.27 -8.95 10.08
N SER A 310 -13.27 -10.10 9.40
CA SER A 310 -12.23 -11.11 9.61
C SER A 310 -10.88 -10.72 9.01
N HIS A 311 -10.89 -10.06 7.86
CA HIS A 311 -9.67 -9.55 7.21
C HIS A 311 -8.95 -8.50 8.09
N SER A 312 -9.69 -7.61 8.75
CA SER A 312 -9.09 -6.62 9.65
C SER A 312 -8.44 -7.25 10.89
N ALA A 313 -9.03 -8.31 11.47
CA ALA A 313 -8.40 -9.06 12.56
C ALA A 313 -7.12 -9.79 12.12
N ARG A 314 -7.13 -10.43 10.94
CA ARG A 314 -5.91 -11.00 10.32
C ARG A 314 -4.84 -9.93 10.11
N SER A 315 -5.24 -8.73 9.70
CA SER A 315 -4.34 -7.61 9.48
C SER A 315 -3.68 -7.12 10.76
N ILE A 316 -4.40 -7.08 11.90
CA ILE A 316 -3.78 -6.80 13.21
C ILE A 316 -2.70 -7.82 13.54
N LEU A 317 -2.97 -9.12 13.34
CA LEU A 317 -1.99 -10.18 13.58
C LEU A 317 -0.76 -10.02 12.69
N LYS A 318 -0.96 -9.72 11.39
CA LYS A 318 0.12 -9.45 10.43
C LYS A 318 0.98 -8.25 10.85
N ILE A 319 0.36 -7.17 11.34
CA ILE A 319 1.06 -5.99 11.87
C ILE A 319 1.92 -6.37 13.08
N LEU A 320 1.37 -7.11 14.04
CA LEU A 320 2.11 -7.53 15.23
C LEU A 320 3.31 -8.44 14.87
N GLN A 321 3.14 -9.34 13.90
CA GLN A 321 4.22 -10.18 13.39
C GLN A 321 5.29 -9.34 12.68
N TYR A 322 4.89 -8.34 11.89
CA TYR A 322 5.81 -7.41 11.23
C TYR A 322 6.64 -6.65 12.27
N ASP A 323 5.98 -6.04 13.26
CA ASP A 323 6.64 -5.25 14.30
C ASP A 323 7.64 -6.10 15.08
N ARG A 324 7.27 -7.32 15.49
CA ARG A 324 8.19 -8.26 16.15
C ARG A 324 9.46 -8.53 15.32
N LYS A 325 9.31 -8.69 14.00
CA LYS A 325 10.43 -9.00 13.10
C LYS A 325 11.29 -7.78 12.78
N ASN A 326 10.74 -6.58 12.87
CA ASN A 326 11.36 -5.38 12.29
C ASN A 326 11.69 -4.25 13.27
N LEU A 327 11.12 -4.22 14.47
CA LEU A 327 11.37 -3.15 15.46
C LEU A 327 12.83 -3.03 15.93
N TRP A 328 13.66 -4.04 15.70
CA TRP A 328 15.09 -3.95 16.01
C TRP A 328 15.87 -3.03 15.04
N TRP A 329 15.30 -2.70 13.88
CA TRP A 329 15.92 -1.85 12.85
C TRP A 329 15.03 -0.73 12.32
N THR A 330 13.72 -0.80 12.55
CA THR A 330 12.77 0.29 12.30
C THR A 330 12.65 1.18 13.54
N ASN A 331 12.39 2.47 13.34
CA ASN A 331 12.22 3.43 14.44
C ASN A 331 10.75 3.55 14.90
N GLU A 332 9.81 2.95 14.16
CA GLU A 332 8.37 3.08 14.39
C GLU A 332 7.67 1.72 14.37
N SER A 333 6.66 1.57 15.23
CA SER A 333 5.76 0.41 15.30
C SER A 333 4.51 0.70 14.47
N ARG A 334 4.21 -0.18 13.51
CA ARG A 334 2.98 -0.08 12.72
C ARG A 334 1.75 -0.22 13.61
N PHE A 335 1.82 -1.07 14.64
CA PHE A 335 0.73 -1.22 15.60
C PHE A 335 0.48 0.08 16.38
N VAL A 336 1.52 0.74 16.88
CA VAL A 336 1.37 2.01 17.60
C VAL A 336 0.74 3.07 16.70
N THR A 337 1.21 3.21 15.45
CA THR A 337 0.63 4.14 14.48
C THR A 337 -0.85 3.84 14.19
N LEU A 338 -1.19 2.57 14.00
CA LEU A 338 -2.59 2.13 13.83
C LEU A 338 -3.42 2.45 15.07
N PHE A 339 -2.93 2.12 16.26
CA PHE A 339 -3.60 2.32 17.53
C PHE A 339 -3.91 3.80 17.76
N ASP A 340 -2.93 4.67 17.58
CA ASP A 340 -3.09 6.12 17.74
C ASP A 340 -4.09 6.69 16.74
N THR A 341 -4.02 6.23 15.49
CA THR A 341 -4.95 6.68 14.44
C THR A 341 -6.39 6.26 14.74
N LEU A 342 -6.60 5.03 15.19
CA LEU A 342 -7.92 4.56 15.62
C LEU A 342 -8.43 5.40 16.80
N LYS A 343 -7.53 5.79 17.72
CA LYS A 343 -7.85 6.55 18.94
C LYS A 343 -8.31 7.98 18.67
N LEU A 344 -8.02 8.53 17.49
CA LEU A 344 -8.54 9.84 17.05
C LEU A 344 -10.05 9.84 16.77
N SER A 345 -10.62 8.69 16.44
CA SER A 345 -12.04 8.55 16.03
C SER A 345 -12.86 7.65 16.97
N ILE A 346 -12.18 6.85 17.80
CA ILE A 346 -12.77 5.90 18.74
C ILE A 346 -12.04 6.07 20.07
N ASP A 347 -12.77 6.34 21.15
CA ASP A 347 -12.18 6.55 22.47
C ASP A 347 -12.11 5.21 23.22
N PHE A 348 -10.95 4.53 23.15
CA PHE A 348 -10.70 3.21 23.74
C PHE A 348 -9.34 3.14 24.45
N ASP A 349 -9.18 2.20 25.38
CA ASP A 349 -7.95 1.94 26.13
C ASP A 349 -7.14 0.78 25.55
N THR A 350 -7.83 -0.27 25.07
CA THR A 350 -7.20 -1.47 24.50
C THR A 350 -8.03 -2.06 23.36
N LEU A 351 -7.38 -2.88 22.53
CA LEU A 351 -8.06 -3.76 21.57
C LEU A 351 -8.12 -5.18 22.13
N GLU A 352 -9.17 -5.93 21.83
CA GLU A 352 -9.29 -7.34 22.20
C GLU A 352 -9.53 -8.25 20.99
N LEU A 353 -8.78 -9.35 20.93
CA LEU A 353 -9.00 -10.46 20.00
C LEU A 353 -9.51 -11.68 20.77
N THR A 354 -10.43 -12.45 20.19
CA THR A 354 -11.00 -13.66 20.82
C THR A 354 -10.31 -14.91 20.29
N LYS A 355 -9.93 -15.83 21.17
CA LYS A 355 -9.41 -17.15 20.81
C LYS A 355 -10.54 -18.14 20.51
N HIS A 356 -10.22 -19.23 19.81
CA HIS A 356 -11.16 -20.34 19.57
C HIS A 356 -11.69 -20.99 20.86
N ASP A 357 -10.96 -20.91 21.98
CA ASP A 357 -11.40 -21.39 23.29
C ASP A 357 -12.30 -20.39 24.05
N GLY A 358 -12.60 -19.22 23.45
CA GLY A 358 -13.41 -18.16 24.03
C GLY A 358 -12.66 -17.19 24.94
N THR A 359 -11.39 -17.45 25.26
CA THR A 359 -10.56 -16.50 26.02
C THR A 359 -10.17 -15.29 25.15
N ARG A 360 -9.83 -14.17 25.79
CA ARG A 360 -9.49 -12.93 25.09
C ARG A 360 -8.04 -12.54 25.28
N ILE A 361 -7.50 -11.91 24.24
CA ILE A 361 -6.17 -11.32 24.23
C ILE A 361 -6.34 -9.83 24.12
N THR A 362 -5.87 -9.13 25.15
CA THR A 362 -5.81 -7.68 25.17
C THR A 362 -4.56 -7.21 24.44
N LEU A 363 -4.67 -6.08 23.75
CA LEU A 363 -3.57 -5.40 23.07
C LEU A 363 -3.59 -3.93 23.48
N ALA A 364 -2.69 -3.57 24.39
CA ALA A 364 -2.43 -2.18 24.76
C ALA A 364 -1.49 -1.48 23.76
N ARG A 365 -1.38 -0.15 23.83
CA ARG A 365 -0.53 0.67 22.94
C ARG A 365 0.96 0.38 23.08
N ASP A 366 1.52 0.49 24.29
CA ASP A 366 2.97 0.70 24.48
C ASP A 366 3.79 -0.56 24.72
N ASP A 367 3.21 -1.64 25.24
CA ASP A 367 3.81 -2.97 25.21
C ASP A 367 2.81 -3.96 25.77
N ASP A 368 2.64 -5.11 25.11
CA ASP A 368 1.77 -6.17 25.60
C ASP A 368 2.55 -7.49 25.64
N PRO A 369 2.57 -8.22 26.77
CA PRO A 369 3.08 -9.58 26.83
C PRO A 369 2.59 -10.47 25.66
N ALA A 370 1.36 -10.25 25.17
CA ALA A 370 0.80 -10.96 24.03
C ALA A 370 1.61 -10.80 22.74
N ARG A 371 2.30 -9.66 22.53
CA ARG A 371 3.18 -9.46 21.35
C ARG A 371 4.40 -10.39 21.38
N LYS A 372 4.85 -10.79 22.58
CA LYS A 372 5.96 -11.75 22.77
C LYS A 372 5.55 -13.19 22.45
N GLU A 373 4.26 -13.48 22.32
CA GLU A 373 3.74 -14.80 21.95
C GLU A 373 3.07 -14.82 20.56
N ILE A 374 3.22 -13.78 19.74
CA ILE A 374 2.47 -13.65 18.46
C ILE A 374 2.53 -14.87 17.53
N ASP A 375 3.65 -15.61 17.52
CA ASP A 375 3.82 -16.81 16.68
C ASP A 375 2.85 -17.94 17.08
N THR A 376 2.39 -17.99 18.34
CA THR A 376 1.36 -18.93 18.80
C THR A 376 -0.06 -18.35 18.72
N LEU A 377 -0.20 -17.04 18.56
CA LEU A 377 -1.50 -16.37 18.51
C LEU A 377 -2.24 -16.61 17.20
N GLU A 378 -1.52 -16.69 16.08
CA GLU A 378 -2.14 -16.84 14.75
C GLU A 378 -3.04 -18.08 14.64
N THR A 379 -2.63 -19.19 15.26
CA THR A 379 -3.39 -20.45 15.21
C THR A 379 -4.47 -20.57 16.29
N THR A 380 -4.49 -19.64 17.25
CA THR A 380 -5.42 -19.68 18.38
C THR A 380 -6.51 -18.63 18.32
N ILE A 381 -6.32 -17.54 17.57
CA ILE A 381 -7.30 -16.46 17.39
C ILE A 381 -8.41 -16.86 16.41
N ASP A 382 -9.66 -16.70 16.83
CA ASP A 382 -10.83 -16.78 15.97
C ASP A 382 -11.03 -15.45 15.22
N VAL A 383 -10.41 -15.35 14.05
CA VAL A 383 -10.47 -14.15 13.20
C VAL A 383 -11.89 -13.83 12.72
N GLU A 384 -12.81 -14.79 12.67
CA GLU A 384 -14.20 -14.54 12.26
C GLU A 384 -14.97 -13.72 13.31
N GLN A 385 -14.51 -13.76 14.57
CA GLN A 385 -15.02 -12.87 15.62
C GLN A 385 -14.53 -11.42 15.47
N GLY A 386 -13.54 -11.15 14.63
CA GLY A 386 -12.96 -9.83 14.46
C GLY A 386 -12.19 -9.40 15.71
N PHE A 387 -12.12 -8.09 15.95
CA PHE A 387 -11.56 -7.51 17.17
C PHE A 387 -12.53 -6.49 17.78
N SER A 388 -12.37 -6.22 19.07
CA SER A 388 -13.22 -5.32 19.85
C SER A 388 -12.43 -4.18 20.45
N PHE A 389 -13.07 -3.02 20.61
CA PHE A 389 -12.51 -1.87 21.31
C PHE A 389 -13.01 -1.88 22.75
N VAL A 390 -12.11 -1.70 23.71
CA VAL A 390 -12.44 -1.75 25.15
C VAL A 390 -12.05 -0.45 25.82
N LYS A 391 -12.95 0.09 26.66
CA LYS A 391 -12.70 1.24 27.53
C LYS A 391 -13.05 0.88 28.96
N GLY A 392 -12.08 0.94 29.87
CA GLY A 392 -12.19 0.33 31.18
C GLY A 392 -12.50 -1.18 31.07
N GLU A 393 -13.66 -1.60 31.57
CA GLU A 393 -14.12 -3.01 31.52
C GLU A 393 -15.20 -3.26 30.45
N ARG A 394 -15.52 -2.25 29.63
CA ARG A 394 -16.66 -2.31 28.69
C ARG A 394 -16.20 -2.42 27.24
N ILE A 395 -16.75 -3.39 26.51
CA ILE A 395 -16.66 -3.44 25.05
C ILE A 395 -17.53 -2.32 24.46
N LEU A 396 -16.96 -1.55 23.55
CA LEU A 396 -17.64 -0.46 22.87
C LEU A 396 -18.47 -0.96 21.70
N GLU A 397 -19.68 -0.41 21.56
CA GLU A 397 -20.48 -0.55 20.34
C GLU A 397 -20.10 0.57 19.36
N LEU A 398 -19.73 0.18 18.14
CA LEU A 398 -19.29 1.12 17.11
C LEU A 398 -20.45 1.56 16.21
N SER A 399 -20.45 2.85 15.84
CA SER A 399 -21.27 3.34 14.72
C SER A 399 -20.87 2.65 13.40
N SER A 400 -21.70 2.75 12.36
CA SER A 400 -21.37 2.19 11.04
C SER A 400 -20.05 2.74 10.49
N GLY A 401 -19.82 4.05 10.63
CA GLY A 401 -18.58 4.69 10.19
C GLY A 401 -17.37 4.26 11.01
N GLN A 402 -17.47 4.23 12.34
CA GLN A 402 -16.41 3.71 13.21
C GLN A 402 -16.06 2.25 12.90
N ARG A 403 -17.08 1.44 12.60
CA ARG A 403 -16.90 0.04 12.22
C ARG A 403 -16.18 -0.08 10.88
N MET A 404 -16.58 0.68 9.85
CA MET A 404 -15.89 0.66 8.56
C MET A 404 -14.44 1.12 8.70
N TYR A 405 -14.20 2.18 9.46
CA TYR A 405 -12.86 2.69 9.76
C TYR A 405 -11.99 1.65 10.48
N SER A 406 -12.57 0.92 11.43
CA SER A 406 -11.90 -0.20 12.11
C SER A 406 -11.58 -1.37 11.19
N TYR A 407 -12.29 -1.53 10.07
CA TYR A 407 -11.99 -2.56 9.08
C TYR A 407 -10.93 -2.10 8.08
N MET A 408 -10.99 -0.83 7.66
CA MET A 408 -10.11 -0.27 6.63
C MET A 408 -8.69 -0.03 7.14
N LEU A 409 -8.53 0.63 8.30
CA LEU A 409 -7.20 1.05 8.75
C LEU A 409 -6.23 -0.10 9.05
N PRO A 410 -6.63 -1.18 9.75
CA PRO A 410 -5.71 -2.29 9.97
C PRO A 410 -5.26 -2.93 8.67
N CYS A 411 -6.16 -3.10 7.70
CA CYS A 411 -5.83 -3.64 6.39
C CYS A 411 -4.81 -2.76 5.65
N LEU A 412 -5.04 -1.44 5.60
CA LEU A 412 -4.08 -0.51 4.99
C LEU A 412 -2.72 -0.61 5.68
N ALA A 413 -2.66 -0.47 7.00
CA ALA A 413 -1.40 -0.52 7.75
C ALA A 413 -0.66 -1.87 7.63
N ALA A 414 -1.39 -2.98 7.45
CA ALA A 414 -0.82 -4.31 7.24
C ALA A 414 -0.29 -4.52 5.82
N GLU A 415 -0.93 -3.91 4.82
CA GLU A 415 -0.62 -4.13 3.42
C GLU A 415 0.36 -3.12 2.82
N VAL A 416 0.46 -1.89 3.35
CA VAL A 416 1.49 -0.95 2.86
C VAL A 416 2.87 -1.51 3.17
N GLU A 417 3.66 -1.68 2.11
CA GLU A 417 5.09 -2.03 2.18
C GLU A 417 5.89 -0.91 1.53
N ASP A 418 7.22 -0.97 1.62
CA ASP A 418 8.06 0.04 1.00
C ASP A 418 7.73 0.14 -0.50
N GLU A 419 7.54 1.38 -0.97
CA GLU A 419 7.36 1.73 -2.39
C GLU A 419 6.11 1.11 -3.01
N SER A 420 5.03 1.08 -2.22
CA SER A 420 3.70 0.67 -2.66
C SER A 420 2.99 1.79 -3.43
N LEU A 421 2.12 1.41 -4.37
CA LEU A 421 1.09 2.28 -4.93
C LEU A 421 -0.28 1.93 -4.33
N LEU A 422 -0.84 2.86 -3.57
CA LEU A 422 -2.18 2.74 -3.01
C LEU A 422 -3.20 3.32 -4.00
N ILE A 423 -4.24 2.56 -4.29
CA ILE A 423 -5.35 2.97 -5.14
C ILE A 423 -6.62 2.86 -4.30
N ILE A 424 -7.21 4.00 -3.94
CA ILE A 424 -8.31 4.06 -2.97
C ILE A 424 -9.53 4.66 -3.65
N ASP A 425 -10.62 3.88 -3.74
CA ASP A 425 -11.87 4.29 -4.38
C ASP A 425 -12.94 4.60 -3.33
N GLU A 426 -13.43 5.83 -3.35
CA GLU A 426 -14.48 6.39 -2.49
C GLU A 426 -14.35 6.01 -1.00
N PRO A 427 -13.20 6.28 -0.35
CA PRO A 427 -12.99 5.94 1.05
C PRO A 427 -14.00 6.63 2.00
N GLU A 428 -14.63 7.71 1.58
CA GLU A 428 -15.62 8.49 2.33
C GLU A 428 -17.00 7.82 2.46
N LEU A 429 -17.33 6.76 1.69
CA LEU A 429 -18.71 6.22 1.57
C LEU A 429 -19.43 5.91 2.89
N TYR A 430 -18.69 5.71 3.99
CA TYR A 430 -19.24 5.45 5.31
C TYR A 430 -18.61 6.32 6.41
N LEU A 431 -17.72 7.26 6.06
CA LEU A 431 -16.94 8.02 7.03
C LEU A 431 -17.61 9.36 7.33
N HIS A 432 -17.58 9.74 8.60
CA HIS A 432 -17.89 11.11 8.98
C HIS A 432 -16.71 12.02 8.59
N PRO A 433 -16.92 13.31 8.24
CA PRO A 433 -15.85 14.21 7.79
C PRO A 433 -14.59 14.23 8.67
N THR A 434 -14.75 14.14 9.99
CA THR A 434 -13.61 14.07 10.92
C THR A 434 -12.73 12.84 10.71
N MET A 435 -13.33 11.71 10.34
CA MET A 435 -12.63 10.45 10.07
C MET A 435 -11.95 10.46 8.71
N GLU A 436 -12.48 11.20 7.74
CA GLU A 436 -11.84 11.42 6.44
C GLU A 436 -10.53 12.21 6.60
N VAL A 437 -10.55 13.27 7.40
CA VAL A 437 -9.33 14.06 7.73
C VAL A 437 -8.30 13.16 8.42
N ASN A 438 -8.73 12.35 9.38
CA ASN A 438 -7.83 11.43 10.09
C ASN A 438 -7.28 10.33 9.16
N LEU A 439 -8.06 9.83 8.20
CA LEU A 439 -7.59 8.90 7.18
C LEU A 439 -6.49 9.54 6.32
N ILE A 440 -6.69 10.76 5.82
CA ILE A 440 -5.66 11.46 5.04
C ILE A 440 -4.39 11.67 5.87
N ASN A 441 -4.52 12.03 7.15
CA ASN A 441 -3.37 12.19 8.03
C ASN A 441 -2.58 10.88 8.21
N MET A 442 -3.29 9.77 8.47
CA MET A 442 -2.66 8.45 8.55
C MET A 442 -1.98 8.05 7.25
N LEU A 443 -2.64 8.27 6.11
CA LEU A 443 -2.05 7.98 4.80
C LEU A 443 -0.78 8.79 4.60
N LYS A 444 -0.77 10.09 4.91
CA LYS A 444 0.46 10.90 4.85
C LYS A 444 1.60 10.29 5.68
N HIS A 445 1.32 9.85 6.91
CA HIS A 445 2.31 9.16 7.74
C HIS A 445 2.83 7.85 7.13
N LEU A 446 1.93 6.96 6.70
CA LEU A 446 2.30 5.67 6.12
C LEU A 446 3.08 5.85 4.82
N LEU A 447 2.63 6.74 3.94
CA LEU A 447 3.24 6.98 2.63
C LEU A 447 4.63 7.58 2.75
N VAL A 448 4.86 8.48 3.73
CA VAL A 448 6.20 9.01 4.02
C VAL A 448 7.10 7.91 4.58
N ALA A 449 6.62 7.18 5.60
CA ALA A 449 7.42 6.15 6.28
C ALA A 449 7.84 5.02 5.34
N THR A 450 7.00 4.67 4.37
CA THR A 450 7.23 3.58 3.41
C THR A 450 7.64 4.07 2.03
N LYS A 451 7.83 5.38 1.81
CA LYS A 451 8.11 5.98 0.49
C LYS A 451 7.11 5.53 -0.58
N SER A 452 5.87 5.36 -0.18
CA SER A 452 4.76 4.90 -1.00
C SER A 452 3.97 6.10 -1.55
N TYR A 453 3.10 5.80 -2.51
CA TYR A 453 2.28 6.78 -3.22
C TYR A 453 0.81 6.39 -3.15
N ALA A 454 -0.10 7.35 -3.26
CA ALA A 454 -1.54 7.08 -3.32
C ALA A 454 -2.22 7.87 -4.45
N ILE A 455 -3.17 7.22 -5.09
CA ILE A 455 -4.17 7.85 -5.96
C ILE A 455 -5.54 7.55 -5.36
N ILE A 456 -6.27 8.60 -5.02
CA ILE A 456 -7.56 8.50 -4.34
C ILE A 456 -8.64 9.04 -5.28
N ALA A 457 -9.65 8.23 -5.59
CA ALA A 457 -10.88 8.71 -6.21
C ALA A 457 -11.89 9.05 -5.12
N THR A 458 -12.47 10.25 -5.17
CA THR A 458 -13.40 10.72 -4.14
C THR A 458 -14.51 11.60 -4.72
N HIS A 459 -15.59 11.75 -3.95
CA HIS A 459 -16.56 12.83 -4.06
C HIS A 459 -16.51 13.77 -2.85
N SER A 460 -15.51 13.63 -1.97
CA SER A 460 -15.36 14.45 -0.78
C SER A 460 -14.56 15.72 -1.03
N SER A 461 -15.23 16.86 -0.88
CA SER A 461 -14.59 18.17 -0.78
C SER A 461 -13.77 18.32 0.50
N VAL A 462 -14.08 17.56 1.56
CA VAL A 462 -13.31 17.53 2.81
C VAL A 462 -11.92 16.97 2.55
N MET A 463 -11.79 15.89 1.79
CA MET A 463 -10.48 15.35 1.41
C MET A 463 -9.70 16.29 0.50
N ALA A 464 -10.37 16.91 -0.48
CA ALA A 464 -9.73 17.88 -1.38
C ALA A 464 -9.12 19.06 -0.64
N ARG A 465 -9.75 19.52 0.46
CA ARG A 465 -9.22 20.57 1.32
C ARG A 465 -7.87 20.21 1.97
N GLU A 466 -7.60 18.93 2.19
CA GLU A 466 -6.38 18.48 2.86
C GLU A 466 -5.19 18.27 1.90
N ILE A 467 -5.41 18.49 0.60
CA ILE A 467 -4.46 18.25 -0.50
C ILE A 467 -4.27 19.54 -1.31
N LYS A 468 -3.05 19.78 -1.80
CA LYS A 468 -2.72 20.94 -2.64
C LYS A 468 -3.30 20.82 -4.04
N ARG A 469 -3.63 21.96 -4.66
CA ARG A 469 -4.28 22.01 -5.99
C ARG A 469 -3.55 21.27 -7.09
N ASP A 470 -2.23 21.17 -7.01
CA ASP A 470 -1.39 20.54 -8.03
C ASP A 470 -1.41 19.01 -8.00
N ALA A 471 -1.91 18.44 -6.91
CA ALA A 471 -2.19 17.03 -6.74
C ALA A 471 -3.71 16.73 -6.73
N VAL A 472 -4.54 17.67 -7.20
CA VAL A 472 -5.98 17.49 -7.35
C VAL A 472 -6.36 17.59 -8.82
N THR A 473 -7.12 16.62 -9.31
CA THR A 473 -7.68 16.58 -10.66
C THR A 473 -9.20 16.48 -10.58
N ILE A 474 -9.89 17.43 -11.18
CA ILE A 474 -11.34 17.50 -11.28
C ILE A 474 -11.80 16.83 -12.58
N LEU A 475 -12.67 15.84 -12.48
CA LEU A 475 -13.29 15.19 -13.62
C LEU A 475 -14.71 15.70 -13.86
N ARG A 476 -14.98 16.04 -15.12
CA ARG A 476 -16.32 16.44 -15.58
C ARG A 476 -16.70 15.68 -16.84
N ARG A 477 -18.00 15.35 -16.96
CA ARG A 477 -18.55 14.78 -18.18
C ARG A 477 -19.11 15.92 -19.04
N GLU A 478 -18.52 16.14 -20.20
CA GLU A 478 -18.90 17.20 -21.16
C GLU A 478 -18.96 16.63 -22.58
N HIS A 479 -20.05 16.86 -23.30
CA HIS A 479 -20.21 16.43 -24.70
C HIS A 479 -19.90 14.94 -24.94
N GLY A 480 -20.29 14.08 -23.98
CA GLY A 480 -20.04 12.63 -24.02
C GLY A 480 -18.61 12.21 -23.61
N ARG A 481 -17.69 13.16 -23.41
CA ARG A 481 -16.31 12.92 -22.99
C ARG A 481 -16.10 13.23 -21.51
N THR A 482 -15.20 12.51 -20.86
CA THR A 482 -14.68 12.83 -19.53
C THR A 482 -13.45 13.73 -19.71
N ARG A 483 -13.54 14.95 -19.21
CA ARG A 483 -12.46 15.93 -19.23
C ARG A 483 -11.83 16.05 -17.85
N ALA A 484 -10.53 16.31 -17.84
CA ALA A 484 -9.74 16.50 -16.63
C ALA A 484 -9.27 17.95 -16.52
N TYR A 485 -9.45 18.54 -15.34
CA TYR A 485 -9.08 19.92 -15.05
C TYR A 485 -8.30 19.99 -13.76
N SER A 486 -7.29 20.86 -13.69
CA SER A 486 -6.74 21.27 -12.40
C SER A 486 -7.65 22.32 -11.75
N PRO A 487 -7.77 22.36 -10.41
CA PRO A 487 -8.45 23.44 -9.72
C PRO A 487 -7.88 24.81 -10.09
N ASN A 488 -8.76 25.81 -10.20
CA ASN A 488 -8.39 27.19 -10.53
C ASN A 488 -7.78 27.93 -9.32
N PHE A 489 -8.11 27.49 -8.11
CA PHE A 489 -7.61 28.03 -6.83
C PHE A 489 -6.83 26.97 -6.03
N GLU A 490 -6.15 27.40 -4.95
CA GLU A 490 -5.50 26.49 -4.01
C GLU A 490 -6.54 25.74 -3.19
N THR A 491 -6.55 24.41 -3.25
CA THR A 491 -7.50 23.59 -2.48
C THR A 491 -7.06 23.41 -1.03
N PHE A 492 -5.76 23.45 -0.75
CA PHE A 492 -5.24 23.22 0.59
C PHE A 492 -5.70 24.30 1.58
N GLY A 493 -6.55 23.92 2.54
CA GLY A 493 -7.12 24.82 3.54
C GLY A 493 -8.25 25.73 3.05
N GLU A 494 -8.76 25.53 1.84
CA GLU A 494 -9.86 26.33 1.28
C GLU A 494 -11.23 25.97 1.85
N SER A 495 -12.20 26.88 1.69
CA SER A 495 -13.60 26.66 2.05
C SER A 495 -14.21 25.49 1.27
N ILE A 496 -14.96 24.66 2.01
CA ILE A 496 -15.65 23.49 1.46
C ILE A 496 -16.63 23.91 0.36
N ASP A 497 -17.37 25.01 0.55
CA ASP A 497 -18.36 25.50 -0.41
C ASP A 497 -17.74 25.88 -1.75
N LYS A 498 -16.55 26.48 -1.74
CA LYS A 498 -15.83 26.84 -2.97
C LYS A 498 -15.32 25.59 -3.70
N ILE A 499 -14.79 24.62 -2.96
CA ILE A 499 -14.38 23.31 -3.51
C ILE A 499 -15.59 22.59 -4.12
N ILE A 500 -16.75 22.59 -3.45
CA ILE A 500 -17.99 21.99 -3.96
C ILE A 500 -18.43 22.68 -5.25
N GLY A 501 -18.47 24.02 -5.24
CA GLY A 501 -18.83 24.84 -6.37
C GLY A 501 -18.01 24.48 -7.62
N GLU A 502 -16.70 24.35 -7.46
CA GLU A 502 -15.80 24.03 -8.56
C GLU A 502 -15.79 22.54 -8.94
N ALA A 503 -15.72 21.62 -7.99
CA ALA A 503 -15.62 20.18 -8.28
C ALA A 503 -16.92 19.61 -8.88
N PHE A 504 -18.08 20.17 -8.49
CA PHE A 504 -19.41 19.67 -8.87
C PHE A 504 -20.22 20.65 -9.71
N ASP A 505 -19.59 21.70 -10.24
CA ASP A 505 -20.23 22.67 -11.15
C ASP A 505 -21.54 23.24 -10.56
N GLU A 506 -21.55 23.46 -9.25
CA GLU A 506 -22.75 23.86 -8.52
C GLU A 506 -23.09 25.34 -8.66
N TYR A 507 -22.12 26.17 -9.09
CA TYR A 507 -22.33 27.60 -9.33
C TYR A 507 -23.39 27.89 -10.40
N HIS A 508 -23.61 26.97 -11.34
CA HIS A 508 -24.53 27.16 -12.46
C HIS A 508 -25.88 26.45 -12.28
N VAL A 509 -26.05 25.68 -11.20
CA VAL A 509 -27.27 24.93 -10.94
C VAL A 509 -28.19 25.75 -10.03
N ARG A 510 -29.27 26.28 -10.59
CA ARG A 510 -30.31 27.00 -9.83
C ARG A 510 -30.83 26.15 -8.68
N LYS A 511 -30.70 26.66 -7.46
CA LYS A 511 -31.01 25.92 -6.23
C LYS A 511 -32.53 25.96 -5.94
N PRO A 512 -33.10 24.94 -5.25
CA PRO A 512 -34.53 24.94 -4.92
C PRO A 512 -34.96 26.13 -4.06
N TYR A 513 -34.11 26.56 -3.12
CA TYR A 513 -34.43 27.68 -2.23
C TYR A 513 -34.50 29.02 -2.99
N GLU A 514 -33.67 29.21 -4.02
CA GLU A 514 -33.68 30.41 -4.87
C GLU A 514 -35.05 30.59 -5.54
N LYS A 515 -35.65 29.50 -6.04
CA LYS A 515 -37.02 29.54 -6.63
C LYS A 515 -38.11 29.87 -5.61
N THR A 516 -37.89 29.56 -4.34
CA THR A 516 -38.82 29.90 -3.25
C THR A 516 -38.66 31.36 -2.87
N LEU A 517 -37.42 31.84 -2.76
CA LEU A 517 -37.10 33.25 -2.54
C LEU A 517 -37.65 34.13 -3.66
N ASP A 518 -37.46 33.73 -4.91
CA ASP A 518 -37.97 34.45 -6.08
C ASP A 518 -39.49 34.70 -6.00
N ARG A 519 -40.26 33.70 -5.56
CA ARG A 519 -41.70 33.83 -5.36
C ARG A 519 -42.06 34.64 -4.12
N ALA A 520 -41.24 34.58 -3.08
CA ALA A 520 -41.46 35.35 -1.86
C ALA A 520 -41.24 36.85 -2.10
N ILE A 521 -40.16 37.21 -2.80
CA ILE A 521 -39.79 38.60 -3.08
C ILE A 521 -40.71 39.30 -4.09
N GLU A 522 -41.40 38.55 -4.97
CA GLU A 522 -42.41 39.09 -5.90
C GLU A 522 -43.53 39.89 -5.19
N ASN A 523 -43.79 39.59 -3.92
CA ASN A 523 -44.85 40.25 -3.14
C ASN A 523 -44.38 41.52 -2.41
N TYR A 524 -43.10 41.89 -2.51
CA TYR A 524 -42.54 43.05 -1.81
C TYR A 524 -42.15 44.15 -2.81
N GLY A 525 -42.41 45.42 -2.45
CA GLY A 525 -42.20 46.57 -3.33
C GLY A 525 -40.78 47.18 -3.29
N SER A 526 -39.91 46.74 -2.37
CA SER A 526 -38.55 47.27 -2.23
C SER A 526 -37.58 46.26 -1.61
N ILE A 527 -36.27 46.44 -1.85
CA ILE A 527 -35.17 45.63 -1.30
C ILE A 527 -35.24 45.57 0.22
N GLU A 528 -35.37 46.73 0.85
CA GLU A 528 -35.34 46.85 2.32
C GLU A 528 -36.51 46.09 2.95
N GLN A 529 -37.71 46.20 2.38
CA GLN A 529 -38.88 45.46 2.87
C GLN A 529 -38.75 43.95 2.66
N ALA A 530 -38.24 43.51 1.51
CA ALA A 530 -38.04 42.09 1.24
C ALA A 530 -36.95 41.51 2.15
N LEU A 531 -35.83 42.20 2.31
CA LEU A 531 -34.73 41.77 3.18
C LEU A 531 -35.14 41.78 4.65
N ASP A 532 -35.80 42.84 5.15
CA ASP A 532 -36.26 42.91 6.55
C ASP A 532 -37.26 41.79 6.89
N ALA A 533 -38.13 41.44 5.95
CA ALA A 533 -39.12 40.38 6.15
C ALA A 533 -38.50 38.97 6.09
N ILE A 534 -37.50 38.77 5.22
CA ILE A 534 -36.93 37.45 4.91
C ILE A 534 -35.70 37.14 5.78
N ALA A 535 -34.89 38.13 6.16
CA ALA A 535 -33.66 37.94 6.93
C ALA A 535 -33.82 37.16 8.23
N PRO A 536 -34.91 37.29 9.01
CA PRO A 536 -35.10 36.48 10.21
C PRO A 536 -35.35 34.99 9.93
N GLN A 537 -35.62 34.61 8.68
CA GLN A 537 -36.12 33.29 8.29
C GLN A 537 -35.14 32.51 7.40
N VAL A 538 -34.02 33.11 6.98
CA VAL A 538 -33.10 32.51 6.00
C VAL A 538 -31.64 32.69 6.38
N GLY A 539 -30.75 31.88 5.81
CA GLY A 539 -29.29 32.00 6.00
C GLY A 539 -28.65 33.05 5.10
N ASN A 540 -27.35 33.28 5.30
CA ASN A 540 -26.57 34.32 4.61
C ASN A 540 -26.55 34.13 3.08
N GLU A 541 -26.52 32.91 2.57
CA GLU A 541 -26.47 32.66 1.13
C GLU A 541 -27.79 33.04 0.44
N ALA A 542 -28.92 32.81 1.10
CA ALA A 542 -30.22 33.29 0.66
C ALA A 542 -30.29 34.83 0.65
N LEU A 543 -29.72 35.48 1.68
CA LEU A 543 -29.63 36.94 1.74
C LEU A 543 -28.76 37.51 0.61
N ALA A 544 -27.59 36.91 0.40
CA ALA A 544 -26.69 37.29 -0.69
C ALA A 544 -27.36 37.13 -2.06
N TYR A 545 -28.10 36.03 -2.28
CA TYR A 545 -28.87 35.82 -3.50
C TYR A 545 -29.94 36.89 -3.72
N VAL A 546 -30.76 37.19 -2.70
CA VAL A 546 -31.80 38.23 -2.79
C VAL A 546 -31.18 39.60 -3.07
N ALA A 547 -30.11 39.97 -2.35
CA ALA A 547 -29.41 41.23 -2.58
C ALA A 547 -28.85 41.33 -4.01
N ALA A 548 -28.20 40.27 -4.50
CA ALA A 548 -27.61 40.23 -5.85
C ALA A 548 -28.67 40.34 -6.96
N LYS A 549 -29.86 39.75 -6.76
CA LYS A 549 -30.92 39.76 -7.77
C LYS A 549 -31.48 41.17 -8.01
N PHE A 550 -31.74 41.94 -6.95
CA PHE A 550 -32.24 43.29 -7.09
C PHE A 550 -31.15 44.32 -7.46
N ALA A 551 -29.87 44.05 -7.17
CA ALA A 551 -28.75 44.85 -7.65
C ALA A 551 -28.67 44.87 -9.20
N ARG A 552 -28.95 43.73 -9.82
CA ARG A 552 -29.06 43.60 -11.29
C ARG A 552 -30.24 44.37 -11.89
N ASP A 553 -31.35 44.48 -11.18
CA ASP A 553 -32.53 45.27 -11.62
C ASP A 553 -32.34 46.78 -11.45
N THR A 554 -31.41 47.22 -10.59
CA THR A 554 -31.13 48.64 -10.31
C THR A 554 -29.88 49.17 -11.01
N GLY A 555 -29.09 48.30 -11.67
CA GLY A 555 -27.86 48.69 -12.36
C GLY A 555 -26.71 49.06 -11.42
N ILE A 556 -26.73 48.59 -10.18
CA ILE A 556 -25.72 48.90 -9.15
C ILE A 556 -24.78 47.69 -9.03
N ASP A 557 -23.48 47.90 -9.32
CA ASP A 557 -22.42 46.92 -9.05
C ASP A 557 -22.19 46.82 -7.53
N ILE A 558 -22.42 45.64 -6.97
CA ILE A 558 -22.04 45.32 -5.59
C ILE A 558 -20.67 44.65 -5.62
N GLU A 559 -19.62 45.39 -5.26
CA GLU A 559 -18.33 44.80 -4.88
C GLU A 559 -18.50 44.06 -3.55
N VAL A 560 -18.53 42.74 -3.62
CA VAL A 560 -18.32 41.90 -2.43
C VAL A 560 -16.82 41.91 -2.15
N ARG A 561 -16.39 42.63 -1.10
CA ARG A 561 -15.04 42.48 -0.55
C ARG A 561 -15.01 41.23 0.32
N GLU A 562 -14.24 40.23 -0.11
CA GLU A 562 -13.86 39.03 0.66
C GLU A 562 -13.05 39.37 1.91
#